data_AF-A0A843CD91-F1
#
_entry.id   AF-A0A843CD91-F1
#
_cell.length_a   1.000
_cell.length_b   1.000
_cell.length_c   1.000
_cell.angle_alpha   90.00
_cell.angle_beta   90.00
_cell.angle_gamma   90.00
#
_symmetry.space_group_name_H-M   'P 1'
#
loop_
_entity.id
_entity.type
_entity.pdbx_description
1 polymer ?
#
loop_
_entity_poly.entity_id
_entity_poly.type
_entity_poly.pdbx_seq_one_letter_code
_entity_poly.pdbx_strand_id
1 'polypeptide(L)'
;ILENKSLMIPDWIKSSAHSWSQGKISDSDFTKGLEYLIEQKILQIPTQTDNEQKIPSWIKTNASWWAEGKIGNADFVKGIQYLIENGIIRV
;
A
#
# COMPACT_ATOMS: atom_id res chain seq x y z
N ILE A 1 7.92 13.66 21.45
CA ILE A 1 6.88 12.64 21.15
C ILE A 1 6.43 12.94 19.73
N LEU A 2 6.83 12.14 18.74
CA LEU A 2 6.52 12.38 17.32
C LEU A 2 5.09 11.92 17.03
N GLU A 3 4.12 12.64 17.59
CA GLU A 3 2.71 12.46 17.25
C GLU A 3 2.40 13.17 15.93
N ASN A 4 1.78 12.41 15.03
CA ASN A 4 0.94 12.91 13.96
C ASN A 4 1.65 13.68 12.83
N LYS A 5 2.65 13.06 12.18
CA LYS A 5 2.75 13.25 10.73
C LYS A 5 1.59 12.49 10.13
N SER A 6 0.42 13.12 10.02
CA SER A 6 -0.67 12.63 9.19
C SER A 6 -0.05 12.27 7.85
N LEU A 7 0.08 10.98 7.56
CA LEU A 7 0.57 10.53 6.27
C LEU A 7 -0.47 11.06 5.29
N MET A 8 -0.12 12.12 4.57
CA MET A 8 -0.96 12.74 3.53
C MET A 8 -0.98 11.78 2.34
N ILE A 9 -1.64 10.64 2.53
CA ILE A 9 -1.90 9.68 1.47
C ILE A 9 -3.02 10.29 0.64
N PRO A 10 -2.80 10.56 -0.66
CA PRO A 10 -3.83 11.08 -1.53
C PRO A 10 -5.05 10.16 -1.58
N ASP A 11 -6.24 10.74 -1.63
CA ASP A 11 -7.50 9.98 -1.65
C ASP A 11 -7.59 9.02 -2.85
N TRP A 12 -6.97 9.36 -3.98
CA TRP A 12 -6.94 8.48 -5.14
C TRP A 12 -6.24 7.14 -4.85
N ILE A 13 -5.26 7.09 -3.95
CA ILE A 13 -4.63 5.83 -3.53
C ILE A 13 -5.61 4.98 -2.73
N LYS A 14 -6.43 5.60 -1.86
CA LYS A 14 -7.51 4.91 -1.14
C LYS A 14 -8.56 4.35 -2.10
N SER A 15 -8.94 5.13 -3.11
CA SER A 15 -9.86 4.68 -4.15
C SER A 15 -9.28 3.52 -4.97
N SER A 16 -7.98 3.55 -5.27
CA SER A 16 -7.27 2.45 -5.92
C SER A 16 -7.24 1.20 -5.03
N ALA A 17 -6.96 1.33 -3.73
CA ALA A 17 -7.00 0.21 -2.79
C ALA A 17 -8.40 -0.42 -2.68
N HIS A 18 -9.46 0.39 -2.68
CA HIS A 18 -10.83 -0.11 -2.74
C HIS A 18 -11.10 -0.87 -4.05
N SER A 19 -10.70 -0.30 -5.18
CA SER A 19 -10.92 -0.93 -6.49
C SER A 19 -10.13 -2.24 -6.61
N TRP A 20 -8.92 -2.26 -6.06
CA TRP A 20 -8.05 -3.43 -6.03
C TRP A 20 -8.58 -4.54 -5.11
N SER A 21 -9.13 -4.18 -3.94
CA SER A 21 -9.74 -5.17 -3.04
C SER A 21 -10.96 -5.86 -3.67
N GLN A 22 -11.68 -5.13 -4.52
CA GLN A 22 -12.82 -5.63 -5.28
C GLN A 22 -12.42 -6.35 -6.59
N GLY A 23 -11.11 -6.49 -6.87
CA GLY A 23 -10.61 -7.12 -8.09
C GLY A 23 -10.87 -6.33 -9.38
N LYS A 24 -11.22 -5.04 -9.27
CA LYS A 24 -11.52 -4.16 -10.41
C LYS A 24 -10.26 -3.63 -11.11
N ILE A 25 -9.14 -3.58 -10.39
CA ILE A 25 -7.82 -3.24 -10.95
C ILE A 25 -6.83 -4.34 -10.60
N SER A 26 -5.78 -4.46 -11.42
CA SER A 26 -4.75 -5.48 -11.26
C SER A 26 -3.80 -5.16 -10.10
N ASP A 27 -3.02 -6.16 -9.68
CA ASP A 27 -1.95 -5.96 -8.69
C ASP A 27 -0.93 -4.92 -9.18
N SER A 28 -0.57 -4.94 -10.47
CA SER A 28 0.37 -3.97 -11.06
C SER A 28 -0.20 -2.55 -11.15
N ASP A 29 -1.52 -2.41 -11.33
CA ASP A 29 -2.17 -1.09 -11.26
C ASP A 29 -2.15 -0.53 -9.83
N PHE A 30 -2.27 -1.40 -8.83
CA PHE A 30 -2.18 -0.99 -7.43
C PHE A 30 -0.75 -0.68 -6.99
N THR A 31 0.26 -1.46 -7.42
CA THR A 31 1.67 -1.20 -7.05
C THR A 31 2.20 0.12 -7.58
N LYS A 32 1.74 0.62 -8.73
CA LYS A 32 2.03 1.99 -9.21
C LYS A 32 1.65 3.07 -8.19
N GLY A 33 0.57 2.86 -7.44
CA GLY A 33 0.19 3.73 -6.34
C GLY A 33 1.20 3.68 -5.18
N LEU A 34 1.73 2.50 -4.87
CA LEU A 34 2.76 2.33 -3.85
C LEU A 34 4.10 2.94 -4.28
N GLU A 35 4.49 2.78 -5.55
CA GLU A 35 5.65 3.42 -6.17
C GLU A 35 5.56 4.94 -6.00
N TYR A 36 4.40 5.55 -6.31
CA TYR A 36 4.18 6.97 -6.07
C TYR A 36 4.40 7.36 -4.59
N LEU A 37 3.91 6.57 -3.63
CA LEU A 37 4.12 6.85 -2.21
C LEU A 37 5.60 6.77 -1.81
N ILE A 38 6.39 5.89 -2.44
CA ILE A 38 7.84 5.78 -2.25
C ILE A 38 8.55 7.01 -2.82
N GLU A 39 8.22 7.40 -4.05
CA GLU A 39 8.79 8.59 -4.70
C GLU A 39 8.53 9.86 -3.89
N GLN A 40 7.32 10.01 -3.35
CA GLN A 40 6.94 11.12 -2.49
C GLN A 40 7.51 11.02 -1.06
N LYS A 41 8.30 9.97 -0.75
CA LYS A 41 8.88 9.70 0.58
C LYS A 41 7.84 9.57 1.70
N ILE A 42 6.62 9.17 1.33
CA ILE A 42 5.52 8.86 2.25
C ILE A 42 5.70 7.43 2.76
N LEU A 43 6.00 6.49 1.86
CA LEU A 43 6.45 5.15 2.19
C LEU A 43 7.99 5.15 2.20
N GLN A 44 8.62 4.75 3.30
CA GLN A 44 10.07 4.60 3.38
C GLN A 44 10.42 3.12 3.50
N ILE A 45 11.09 2.58 2.50
CA ILE A 45 11.55 1.19 2.45
C ILE A 45 12.93 1.12 1.80
N PRO A 46 13.75 0.12 2.13
CA PRO A 46 14.94 -0.20 1.34
C PRO A 46 14.49 -0.73 -0.02
N THR A 47 14.81 0.00 -1.10
CA THR A 47 14.42 -0.36 -2.48
C THR A 47 14.95 -1.74 -2.89
N GLN A 48 14.05 -2.64 -3.28
CA GLN A 48 14.35 -3.87 -4.02
C GLN A 48 13.58 -3.85 -5.33
N THR A 49 14.25 -3.55 -6.44
CA THR A 49 13.68 -3.58 -7.78
C THR A 49 13.68 -5.02 -8.31
N ASP A 50 12.52 -5.69 -8.36
CA ASP A 50 12.38 -6.91 -9.18
C ASP A 50 10.91 -7.21 -9.54
N ASN A 51 10.72 -7.69 -10.78
CA ASN A 51 9.41 -7.85 -11.41
C ASN A 51 8.58 -9.03 -10.88
N GLU A 52 7.28 -8.75 -10.74
CA GLU A 52 6.13 -9.66 -10.68
C GLU A 52 6.19 -10.81 -9.66
N GLN A 53 5.75 -10.52 -8.42
CA GLN A 53 5.10 -11.51 -7.57
C GLN A 53 3.65 -11.11 -7.29
N LYS A 54 2.75 -12.10 -7.38
CA LYS A 54 1.32 -11.92 -7.08
C LYS A 54 1.15 -11.52 -5.62
N ILE A 55 0.42 -10.44 -5.40
CA ILE A 55 0.15 -9.97 -4.04
C ILE A 55 -0.81 -10.97 -3.37
N PRO A 56 -0.52 -11.46 -2.15
CA PRO A 56 -1.42 -12.39 -1.48
C PRO A 56 -2.82 -11.81 -1.24
N SER A 57 -3.86 -12.62 -1.39
CA SER A 57 -5.26 -12.18 -1.28
C SER A 57 -5.63 -11.59 0.09
N TRP A 58 -4.93 -11.97 1.16
CA TRP A 58 -5.19 -11.40 2.49
C TRP A 58 -4.80 -9.91 2.57
N ILE A 59 -3.92 -9.42 1.68
CA ILE A 59 -3.60 -7.99 1.55
C ILE A 59 -4.78 -7.21 0.98
N LYS A 60 -5.56 -7.83 0.08
CA LYS A 60 -6.78 -7.21 -0.47
C LYS A 60 -7.81 -6.94 0.62
N THR A 61 -7.92 -7.82 1.61
CA THR A 61 -8.76 -7.59 2.79
C THR A 61 -8.31 -6.36 3.57
N ASN A 62 -7.00 -6.22 3.83
CA ASN A 62 -6.44 -5.06 4.53
C ASN A 62 -6.63 -3.76 3.73
N ALA A 63 -6.50 -3.81 2.40
CA ALA A 63 -6.79 -2.68 1.52
C ALA A 63 -8.27 -2.27 1.54
N SER A 64 -9.19 -3.24 1.62
CA SER A 64 -10.63 -2.94 1.80
C SER A 64 -10.88 -2.24 3.14
N TRP A 65 -10.32 -2.77 4.22
CA TRP A 65 -10.46 -2.17 5.56
C TRP A 65 -9.87 -0.76 5.61
N TRP A 66 -8.75 -0.52 4.92
CA TRP A 66 -8.15 0.80 4.85
C TRP A 66 -9.02 1.78 4.07
N ALA A 67 -9.54 1.37 2.91
CA ALA A 67 -10.44 2.19 2.11
C ALA A 67 -11.76 2.50 2.82
N GLU A 68 -12.26 1.57 3.64
CA GLU A 68 -13.47 1.73 4.44
C GLU A 68 -13.22 2.51 5.75
N GLY A 69 -11.98 2.94 6.02
CA GLY A 69 -11.61 3.67 7.24
C GLY A 69 -11.60 2.80 8.51
N LYS A 70 -11.65 1.47 8.38
CA LYS A 70 -11.58 0.51 9.49
C LYS A 70 -10.15 0.37 10.04
N ILE A 71 -9.14 0.62 9.21
CA ILE A 71 -7.74 0.78 9.65
C ILE A 71 -7.20 2.13 9.19
N GLY A 72 -6.30 2.71 9.99
CA GLY A 72 -5.72 4.03 9.71
C GLY A 72 -4.62 3.98 8.64
N ASN A 73 -4.25 5.16 8.11
CA ASN A 73 -3.15 5.31 7.16
C ASN A 73 -1.84 4.71 7.69
N ALA A 74 -1.55 4.90 8.99
CA ALA A 74 -0.33 4.40 9.61
C ALA A 74 -0.30 2.87 9.69
N ASP A 75 -1.43 2.23 10.03
CA ASP A 75 -1.51 0.77 10.12
C ASP A 75 -1.40 0.12 8.74
N PHE A 76 -2.06 0.72 7.75
CA PHE A 76 -1.94 0.28 6.37
C PHE A 76 -0.51 0.39 5.85
N VAL A 77 0.13 1.56 6.03
CA VAL A 77 1.51 1.79 5.58
C VAL A 77 2.50 0.84 6.27
N LYS A 78 2.39 0.64 7.58
CA LYS A 78 3.23 -0.33 8.30
C LYS A 78 3.06 -1.76 7.74
N GLY A 79 1.82 -2.15 7.44
CA GLY A 79 1.54 -3.43 6.80
C GLY A 79 2.22 -3.57 5.44
N ILE A 80 2.12 -2.54 4.58
CA ILE A 80 2.79 -2.52 3.28
C ILE A 80 4.32 -2.55 3.41
N GLN A 81 4.90 -1.77 4.33
CA GLN A 81 6.34 -1.78 4.58
C GLN A 81 6.83 -3.16 4.97
N TYR A 82 6.18 -3.81 5.94
CA TYR A 82 6.52 -5.17 6.36
C TYR A 82 6.52 -6.16 5.18
N LEU A 83 5.52 -6.07 4.30
CA LEU A 83 5.40 -6.96 3.16
C LEU A 83 6.52 -6.80 2.15
N ILE A 84 6.93 -5.55 1.91
CA ILE A 84 8.00 -5.27 0.97
C ILE A 84 9.35 -5.66 1.56
N GLU A 85 9.58 -5.36 2.84
CA GLU A 85 10.80 -5.77 3.56
C GLU A 85 10.98 -7.29 3.60
N ASN A 86 9.89 -8.05 3.67
CA ASN A 86 9.93 -9.51 3.65
C ASN A 86 9.87 -10.10 2.22
N GLY A 87 9.93 -9.27 1.18
CA GLY A 87 9.93 -9.71 -0.22
C GLY A 87 8.62 -10.38 -0.67
N ILE A 88 7.52 -10.15 0.05
CA ILE A 88 6.18 -10.67 -0.26
C ILE A 88 5.53 -9.83 -1.36
N ILE A 89 5.72 -8.52 -1.29
CA ILE A 89 5.37 -7.56 -2.34
C ILE A 89 6.69 -6.98 -2.85
N ARG A 90 6.80 -6.85 -4.18
CA ARG A 90 7.91 -6.15 -4.83
C ARG A 90 7.35 -5.01 -5.65
N VAL A 91 8.02 -3.87 -5.61
CA VAL A 91 7.64 -2.60 -6.25
C VAL A 91 8.88 -1.91 -6.78
#